data_AF-A0A7X6YYF5-F1
#
_entry.id   AF-A0A7X6YYF5-F1
#
_cell.length_a   1.000
_cell.length_b   1.000
_cell.length_c   1.000
_cell.angle_alpha   90.00
_cell.angle_beta   90.00
_cell.angle_gamma   90.00
#
_symmetry.space_group_name_H-M   'P 1'
#
loop_
_entity.id
_entity.type
_entity.pdbx_description
1 polymer ?
#
loop_
_entity_poly.entity_id
_entity_poly.type
_entity_poly.pdbx_seq_one_letter_code
_entity_poly.pdbx_strand_id
1 'polypeptide(L)'
;VTGTNLQLPLYLKVYRHLYPEAVPRGFGYFTFKDQRSDNRKGISPVTSAAVDLLKDAFDKQKSAEDPEMLSVISDYSAARANKTMHLILSGDISARPTVIRSQQSPCSYCLLKAHCLYDSRTDRDSVQTREREKELEKNALREIMKWQSEREL
;
A
#
# COMPACT_ATOMS: atom_id res chain seq x y z
N VAL A 1 -6.31 7.64 -2.57
CA VAL A 1 -7.63 7.62 -1.89
C VAL A 1 -7.50 7.49 -0.38
N THR A 2 -6.97 6.41 0.18
CA THR A 2 -7.06 6.17 1.65
C THR A 2 -5.75 6.32 2.42
N GLY A 3 -4.58 6.18 1.77
CA GLY A 3 -3.28 6.26 2.44
C GLY A 3 -2.94 5.05 3.33
N THR A 4 -3.60 3.90 3.11
CA THR A 4 -3.42 2.68 3.92
C THR A 4 -2.23 1.83 3.51
N ASN A 5 -1.67 2.05 2.31
CA ASN A 5 -0.49 1.34 1.81
C ASN A 5 0.49 2.34 1.17
N LEU A 6 1.28 3.00 2.02
CA LEU A 6 2.25 4.02 1.59
C LEU A 6 3.71 3.53 1.65
N GLN A 7 3.96 2.39 2.30
CA GLN A 7 5.32 1.97 2.66
C GLN A 7 6.23 1.77 1.44
N LEU A 8 5.86 0.89 0.50
CA LEU A 8 6.68 0.62 -0.68
C LEU A 8 6.81 1.84 -1.62
N PRO A 9 5.75 2.61 -1.91
CA PRO A 9 5.89 3.86 -2.67
C PRO A 9 6.82 4.90 -2.04
N LEU A 10 6.81 5.03 -0.71
CA LEU A 10 7.73 5.93 0.00
C LEU A 10 9.18 5.42 -0.09
N TYR A 11 9.40 4.12 0.04
CA TYR A 11 10.72 3.52 -0.15
C TYR A 11 11.23 3.76 -1.58
N LEU A 12 10.36 3.64 -2.58
CA LEU A 12 10.70 3.95 -3.96
C LEU A 12 11.07 5.42 -4.13
N LYS A 13 10.37 6.36 -3.48
CA LYS A 13 10.72 7.78 -3.52
C LYS A 13 12.14 8.03 -3.00
N VAL A 14 12.48 7.41 -1.87
CA VAL A 14 13.84 7.50 -1.29
C VAL A 14 14.86 6.82 -2.20
N TYR A 15 14.56 5.63 -2.71
CA TYR A 15 15.46 4.88 -3.59
C TYR A 15 15.80 5.67 -4.86
N ARG A 16 14.80 6.25 -5.53
CA ARG A 16 15.00 7.09 -6.72
C ARG A 16 15.80 8.35 -6.45
N HIS A 17 15.71 8.90 -5.23
CA HIS A 17 16.54 10.03 -4.82
C HIS A 17 18.01 9.64 -4.64
N LEU A 18 18.27 8.46 -4.06
CA LEU A 18 19.62 7.95 -3.83
C LEU A 18 20.28 7.37 -5.09
N TYR A 19 19.48 6.84 -6.01
CA TYR A 19 19.94 6.19 -7.24
C TYR A 19 19.18 6.72 -8.47
N PRO A 20 19.48 7.95 -8.95
CA PRO A 20 18.74 8.58 -10.06
C PRO A 20 18.83 7.82 -11.39
N GLU A 21 19.94 7.12 -11.62
CA GLU A 21 20.19 6.33 -12.84
C GLU A 21 19.47 4.98 -12.84
N ALA A 22 18.94 4.55 -11.70
CA ALA A 22 18.25 3.26 -11.60
C ALA A 22 16.83 3.37 -12.15
N VAL A 23 16.39 2.37 -12.93
CA VAL A 23 15.02 2.26 -13.44
C VAL A 23 14.23 1.25 -12.60
N PRO A 24 13.34 1.69 -11.70
CA PRO A 24 12.54 0.80 -10.88
C PRO A 24 11.58 -0.01 -11.74
N ARG A 25 11.50 -1.32 -11.48
CA ARG A 25 10.67 -2.26 -12.26
C ARG A 25 9.35 -2.65 -11.58
N GLY A 26 9.08 -2.10 -10.40
CA GLY A 26 7.87 -2.36 -9.63
C GLY A 26 8.12 -2.61 -8.15
N PHE A 27 7.07 -3.06 -7.49
CA PHE A 27 7.04 -3.40 -6.07
C PHE A 27 6.86 -4.91 -5.87
N GLY A 28 7.47 -5.47 -4.83
CA GLY A 28 7.28 -6.87 -4.47
C GLY A 28 7.28 -7.07 -2.95
N TYR A 29 6.44 -7.99 -2.48
CA TYR A 29 6.42 -8.44 -1.08
C TYR A 29 6.87 -9.89 -1.02
N PHE A 30 8.03 -10.13 -0.41
CA PHE A 30 8.44 -11.50 -0.13
C PHE A 30 7.77 -12.00 1.15
N THR A 31 7.06 -13.13 1.06
CA THR A 31 6.37 -13.71 2.22
C THR A 31 7.17 -14.88 2.78
N PHE A 32 7.63 -14.76 4.03
CA PHE A 32 8.17 -15.88 4.78
C PHE A 32 7.01 -16.73 5.32
N LYS A 33 6.50 -17.64 4.50
CA LYS A 33 5.67 -18.74 5.00
C LYS A 33 6.62 -19.88 5.38
N ASP A 34 6.43 -20.41 6.59
CA ASP A 34 6.94 -21.72 6.96
C ASP A 34 6.21 -22.74 6.07
N GLN A 35 6.71 -22.91 4.85
CA GLN A 35 6.39 -24.07 4.06
C GLN A 35 7.08 -25.21 4.79
N ARG A 36 6.42 -25.77 5.80
CA ARG A 36 6.62 -27.18 6.11
C ARG A 36 6.35 -27.88 4.79
N SER A 37 7.43 -28.14 4.06
CA SER A 37 7.43 -28.99 2.90
C SER A 37 6.59 -30.17 3.29
N ASP A 38 5.56 -30.47 2.52
CA ASP A 38 4.94 -31.78 2.61
C ASP A 38 6.10 -32.79 2.63
N ASN A 39 6.34 -33.45 3.77
CA ASN A 39 7.55 -34.26 4.02
C ASN A 39 7.67 -35.47 3.05
N ARG A 40 6.73 -35.57 2.11
CA ARG A 40 6.71 -36.46 0.95
C ARG A 40 7.59 -35.98 -0.21
N LYS A 41 7.96 -34.71 -0.27
CA LYS A 41 8.96 -34.19 -1.20
C LYS A 41 10.28 -34.06 -0.42
N GLY A 42 11.12 -35.09 -0.53
CA GLY A 42 12.41 -35.13 0.13
C GLY A 42 13.30 -33.91 -0.16
N ILE A 43 14.42 -33.83 0.57
CA ILE A 43 15.44 -32.78 0.45
C ILE A 43 15.78 -32.59 -1.03
N SER A 44 15.25 -31.51 -1.61
CA SER A 44 15.57 -31.13 -2.98
C SER A 44 16.94 -30.46 -2.96
N PRO A 45 17.85 -30.80 -3.89
CA PRO A 45 19.18 -30.20 -3.91
C PRO A 45 19.07 -28.69 -4.05
N VAL A 46 19.91 -27.96 -3.31
CA VAL A 46 20.07 -26.51 -3.46
C VAL A 46 20.50 -26.26 -4.90
N THR A 47 19.57 -25.79 -5.72
CA THR A 47 19.87 -25.49 -7.13
C THR A 47 20.83 -24.30 -7.17
N SER A 48 21.83 -24.38 -8.05
CA SER A 48 22.76 -23.27 -8.36
C SER A 48 22.06 -22.03 -8.93
N ALA A 49 20.75 -22.10 -9.15
CA ALA A 49 19.87 -21.10 -9.73
C ALA A 49 18.97 -20.40 -8.68
N ALA A 50 19.43 -20.27 -7.42
CA ALA A 50 18.68 -19.56 -6.38
C ALA A 50 18.30 -18.12 -6.78
N VAL A 51 19.16 -17.48 -7.58
CA VAL A 51 18.90 -16.15 -8.17
C VAL A 51 17.71 -16.18 -9.13
N ASP A 52 17.60 -17.22 -9.97
CA ASP A 52 16.50 -17.36 -10.92
C ASP A 52 15.17 -17.69 -10.23
N LEU A 53 15.20 -18.46 -9.14
CA LEU A 53 14.02 -18.72 -8.32
C LEU A 53 13.46 -17.45 -7.66
N LEU A 54 14.36 -16.59 -7.15
CA LEU A 54 13.97 -15.30 -6.58
C LEU A 54 13.45 -14.35 -7.65
N LYS A 55 14.08 -14.33 -8.83
CA LYS A 55 13.64 -13.55 -9.98
C LYS A 55 12.26 -13.99 -10.46
N ASP A 56 12.02 -15.29 -10.59
CA ASP A 56 10.71 -15.85 -10.99
C ASP A 56 9.62 -15.58 -9.95
N ALA A 57 9.95 -15.67 -8.66
CA ALA A 57 9.02 -15.34 -7.59
C ALA A 57 8.67 -13.84 -7.59
N PHE A 58 9.67 -12.98 -7.79
CA PHE A 58 9.47 -11.54 -7.92
C PHE A 58 8.68 -11.18 -9.18
N ASP A 59 9.02 -11.76 -10.33
CA ASP A 59 8.34 -11.51 -11.60
C ASP A 59 6.87 -11.96 -11.57
N LYS A 60 6.53 -12.98 -10.76
CA LYS A 60 5.14 -13.39 -10.50
C LYS A 60 4.37 -12.46 -9.56
N GLN A 61 5.07 -11.73 -8.70
CA GLN A 61 4.46 -10.89 -7.65
C GLN A 61 4.52 -9.40 -7.96
N LYS A 62 5.37 -8.98 -8.91
CA LYS A 62 5.48 -7.59 -9.29
C LYS A 62 4.18 -7.13 -9.93
N SER A 63 3.69 -6.00 -9.45
CA SER A 63 2.75 -5.19 -10.23
C SER A 63 3.55 -4.61 -11.39
N ALA A 64 3.22 -5.03 -12.62
CA ALA A 64 3.87 -4.57 -13.85
C ALA A 64 3.32 -3.18 -14.21
N GLU A 65 3.72 -2.17 -13.44
CA GLU A 65 3.43 -0.77 -13.73
C GLU A 65 4.56 -0.16 -14.56
N ASP A 66 4.20 0.79 -15.41
CA ASP A 66 5.16 1.58 -16.17
C ASP A 66 6.07 2.41 -15.24
N PRO A 67 7.38 2.59 -15.53
CA PRO A 67 8.28 3.36 -14.68
C PRO A 67 7.84 4.82 -14.42
N GLU A 68 7.17 5.45 -15.39
CA GLU A 68 6.61 6.79 -15.21
C GLU A 68 5.45 6.75 -14.21
N MET A 69 4.55 5.77 -14.34
CA MET A 69 3.47 5.54 -13.39
C MET A 69 4.00 5.29 -11.97
N LEU A 70 5.06 4.49 -11.82
CA LEU A 70 5.74 4.25 -10.55
C LEU A 70 6.30 5.55 -9.95
N SER A 71 6.79 6.46 -10.80
CA SER A 71 7.22 7.79 -10.37
C SER A 71 6.07 8.57 -9.75
N VAL A 72 4.97 8.69 -10.48
CA VAL A 72 3.78 9.44 -10.07
C VAL A 72 3.21 8.87 -8.77
N ILE A 73 3.11 7.54 -8.65
CA ILE A 73 2.65 6.86 -7.43
C ILE A 73 3.56 7.21 -6.24
N SER A 74 4.88 7.21 -6.42
CA SER A 74 5.83 7.54 -5.35
C SER A 74 5.70 9.00 -4.89
N ASP A 75 5.49 9.93 -5.83
CA ASP A 75 5.37 11.35 -5.54
C ASP A 75 4.04 11.68 -4.87
N TYR A 76 2.93 11.11 -5.36
CA TYR A 76 1.62 11.21 -4.72
C TYR A 76 1.67 10.67 -3.29
N SER A 77 2.33 9.52 -3.07
CA SER A 77 2.43 8.90 -1.75
C SER A 77 3.20 9.77 -0.76
N ALA A 78 4.29 10.42 -1.20
CA ALA A 78 5.02 11.39 -0.40
C ALA A 78 4.17 12.62 -0.06
N ALA A 79 3.45 13.17 -1.05
CA ALA A 79 2.53 14.29 -0.83
C ALA A 79 1.41 13.93 0.15
N ARG A 80 0.86 12.71 0.05
CA ARG A 80 -0.16 12.20 0.97
C ARG A 80 0.39 12.07 2.39
N ALA A 81 1.59 11.52 2.56
CA ALA A 81 2.24 11.42 3.87
C ALA A 81 2.44 12.81 4.50
N ASN A 82 2.93 13.79 3.73
CA ASN A 82 3.08 15.18 4.18
C ASN A 82 1.75 15.80 4.60
N LYS A 83 0.70 15.64 3.80
CA LYS A 83 -0.65 16.12 4.16
C LYS A 83 -1.14 15.50 5.47
N THR A 84 -0.95 14.20 5.67
CA THR A 84 -1.32 13.52 6.91
C THR A 84 -0.55 14.06 8.11
N MET A 85 0.76 14.30 7.96
CA MET A 85 1.57 14.91 9.04
C MET A 85 1.06 16.31 9.41
N HIS A 86 0.70 17.15 8.42
CA HIS A 86 0.11 18.45 8.71
C HIS A 86 -1.19 18.35 9.50
N LEU A 87 -2.08 17.41 9.17
CA LEU A 87 -3.33 17.19 9.92
C LEU A 87 -3.06 16.78 11.38
N ILE A 88 -2.06 15.91 11.60
CA ILE A 88 -1.64 15.50 12.95
C ILE A 88 -1.12 16.71 13.73
N LEU A 89 -0.24 17.51 13.12
CA LEU A 89 0.34 18.69 13.76
C LEU A 89 -0.70 19.79 14.03
N SER A 90 -1.77 19.87 13.23
CA SER A 90 -2.89 20.78 13.49
C SER A 90 -3.89 20.25 14.53
N GLY A 91 -3.70 19.03 15.03
CA GLY A 91 -4.57 18.42 16.03
C GLY A 91 -5.83 17.71 15.48
N ASP A 92 -5.94 17.46 14.17
CA ASP A 92 -7.04 16.64 13.64
C ASP A 92 -6.72 15.15 13.82
N ILE A 93 -7.07 14.65 15.01
CA ILE A 93 -6.89 13.24 15.42
C ILE A 93 -8.23 12.48 15.49
N SER A 94 -9.23 12.96 14.76
CA SER A 94 -10.58 12.39 14.76
C SER A 94 -10.58 10.92 14.31
N ALA A 95 -11.28 10.05 15.03
CA ALA A 95 -11.43 8.65 14.65
C ALA A 95 -12.31 8.52 13.39
N ARG A 96 -11.67 8.36 12.23
CA ARG A 96 -12.34 8.19 10.93
C ARG A 96 -11.85 6.90 10.27
N PRO A 97 -12.30 5.71 10.73
CA PRO A 97 -11.83 4.46 10.19
C PRO A 97 -12.22 4.32 8.71
N THR A 98 -11.31 3.72 7.95
CA THR A 98 -11.48 3.43 6.52
C THR A 98 -11.60 1.92 6.34
N VAL A 99 -12.73 1.46 5.80
CA VAL A 99 -12.97 0.04 5.54
C VAL A 99 -12.88 -0.18 4.03
N ILE A 100 -11.87 -0.95 3.61
CA ILE A 100 -11.62 -1.29 2.20
C ILE A 100 -12.38 -2.56 1.80
N ARG A 101 -12.42 -3.54 2.72
CA ARG A 101 -13.19 -4.78 2.57
C ARG A 101 -14.10 -4.94 3.77
N SER A 102 -15.37 -5.30 3.55
CA SER A 102 -16.40 -5.35 4.59
C SER A 102 -16.01 -6.18 5.82
N GLN A 103 -15.21 -7.23 5.65
CA GLN A 103 -14.73 -8.11 6.73
C GLN A 103 -13.35 -7.73 7.30
N GLN A 104 -12.72 -6.65 6.80
CA GLN A 104 -11.39 -6.20 7.21
C GLN A 104 -11.47 -4.78 7.78
N SER A 105 -12.27 -4.61 8.82
CA SER A 105 -12.33 -3.34 9.54
C SER A 105 -11.02 -3.08 10.31
N PRO A 106 -10.43 -1.87 10.22
CA PRO A 106 -9.27 -1.52 11.04
C PRO A 106 -9.60 -1.58 12.54
N CYS A 107 -10.88 -1.39 12.92
CA CYS A 107 -11.33 -1.48 14.31
C CYS A 107 -11.15 -2.88 14.91
N SER A 108 -11.15 -3.94 14.08
CA SER A 108 -10.92 -5.32 14.54
C SER A 108 -9.49 -5.55 15.05
N TYR A 109 -8.53 -4.76 14.55
CA TYR A 109 -7.10 -4.86 14.91
C TYR A 109 -6.66 -3.74 15.86
N CYS A 110 -7.52 -2.76 16.13
CA CYS A 110 -7.20 -1.59 16.95
C CYS A 110 -7.41 -1.84 18.45
N LEU A 111 -6.34 -1.70 19.23
CA LEU A 111 -6.38 -1.81 20.71
C LEU A 111 -7.14 -0.64 21.36
N LEU A 112 -7.18 0.52 20.71
CA LEU A 112 -7.80 1.74 21.23
C LEU A 112 -9.28 1.88 20.88
N LYS A 113 -9.91 0.86 20.31
CA LYS A 113 -11.32 0.91 19.86
C LYS A 113 -12.29 1.33 20.97
N ALA A 114 -12.03 0.93 22.22
CA ALA A 114 -12.86 1.30 23.38
C ALA A 114 -12.74 2.78 23.77
N HIS A 115 -11.62 3.43 23.43
CA HIS A 115 -11.33 4.81 23.79
C HIS A 115 -11.72 5.81 22.71
N CYS A 116 -11.82 5.36 21.45
CA CYS A 116 -12.09 6.25 20.32
C CYS A 116 -13.56 6.70 20.21
N LEU A 117 -14.46 6.12 21.02
CA LEU A 117 -15.91 6.39 21.05
C LEU A 117 -16.64 6.26 19.70
N TYR A 118 -15.97 5.66 18.71
CA TYR A 118 -16.51 5.39 17.39
C TYR A 118 -17.74 4.47 17.49
N ASP A 119 -18.90 4.94 17.03
CA ASP A 119 -20.10 4.12 16.88
C ASP A 119 -20.61 4.13 15.45
N SER A 120 -20.43 3.00 14.76
CA SER A 120 -20.86 2.80 13.37
C SER A 120 -22.38 2.92 13.16
N ARG A 121 -23.18 2.93 14.25
CA ARG A 121 -24.63 3.16 14.19
C ARG A 121 -24.99 4.64 14.07
N THR A 122 -24.05 5.54 14.35
CA THR A 122 -24.26 6.97 14.25
C THR A 122 -23.70 7.50 12.93
N ASP A 123 -24.45 8.37 12.25
CA ASP A 123 -23.98 8.98 10.99
C ASP A 123 -22.77 9.90 11.20
N ARG A 124 -22.58 10.37 12.45
CA ARG A 124 -21.43 11.17 12.90
C ARG A 124 -20.11 10.44 12.66
N ASP A 125 -20.11 9.12 12.84
CA ASP A 125 -18.93 8.26 12.77
C ASP A 125 -19.00 7.35 11.53
N SER A 126 -19.61 7.84 10.44
CA SER A 126 -19.65 7.08 9.20
C SER A 126 -18.23 6.78 8.68
N VAL A 127 -18.02 5.52 8.29
CA VAL A 127 -16.77 5.03 7.70
C VAL A 127 -16.41 5.90 6.49
N GLN A 128 -15.13 6.25 6.31
CA GLN A 128 -14.70 7.10 5.18
C GLN A 128 -14.99 6.50 3.79
N THR A 129 -15.21 5.19 3.71
CA THR A 129 -15.42 4.47 2.45
C THR A 129 -16.56 3.46 2.58
N ARG A 130 -17.61 3.64 1.77
CA ARG A 130 -18.69 2.65 1.51
C ARG A 130 -18.53 1.94 0.15
N GLU A 131 -17.44 2.21 -0.55
CA GLU A 131 -17.20 1.78 -1.94
C GLU A 131 -16.82 0.29 -2.03
N ARG A 132 -17.11 -0.35 -3.17
CA ARG A 132 -16.67 -1.73 -3.43
C ARG A 132 -15.18 -1.75 -3.79
N GLU A 133 -14.50 -2.86 -3.51
CA GLU A 133 -13.04 -3.01 -3.73
C GLU A 133 -12.57 -2.60 -5.14
N LYS A 134 -13.26 -3.05 -6.19
CA LYS A 134 -12.93 -2.68 -7.59
C LYS A 134 -13.11 -1.18 -7.88
N GLU A 135 -13.99 -0.50 -7.14
CA GLU A 135 -14.19 0.94 -7.26
C GLU A 135 -13.06 1.68 -6.55
N LEU A 136 -12.60 1.19 -5.39
CA LEU A 136 -11.47 1.75 -4.65
C LEU A 136 -10.18 1.76 -5.47
N GLU A 137 -9.86 0.68 -6.20
CA GLU A 137 -8.68 0.61 -7.07
C GLU A 137 -8.77 1.62 -8.22
N LYS A 138 -9.92 1.69 -8.91
CA LYS A 138 -10.15 2.66 -10.00
C LYS A 138 -10.11 4.10 -9.50
N ASN A 139 -10.69 4.36 -8.33
CA ASN A 139 -10.69 5.67 -7.69
C ASN A 139 -9.27 6.04 -7.23
N ALA A 140 -8.46 5.08 -6.79
CA ALA A 140 -7.07 5.30 -6.41
C ALA A 140 -6.25 5.80 -7.59
N LEU A 141 -6.33 5.12 -8.73
CA LEU A 141 -5.64 5.55 -9.92
C LEU A 141 -6.15 6.92 -10.40
N ARG A 142 -7.47 7.13 -10.41
CA ARG A 142 -8.08 8.41 -10.82
C ARG A 142 -7.61 9.58 -9.95
N GLU A 143 -7.53 9.41 -8.64
CA GLU A 143 -7.03 10.45 -7.75
C GLU A 143 -5.55 10.76 -7.98
N ILE A 144 -4.73 9.74 -8.22
CA ILE A 144 -3.30 9.92 -8.49
C ILE A 144 -3.12 10.72 -9.79
N MET A 145 -3.85 10.34 -10.85
CA MET A 145 -3.84 11.06 -12.12
C MET A 145 -4.34 12.50 -11.98
N LYS A 146 -5.44 12.70 -11.24
CA LYS A 146 -5.99 14.04 -10.97
C LYS A 146 -4.95 14.92 -10.26
N TRP A 147 -4.33 14.39 -9.20
CA TRP A 147 -3.29 15.09 -8.45
C TRP A 147 -2.08 15.46 -9.32
N GLN A 148 -1.69 14.59 -10.27
CA GLN A 148 -0.63 14.90 -11.23
C GLN A 148 -1.04 16.07 -12.13
N SER A 149 -2.24 15.99 -12.74
CA SER A 149 -2.73 17.04 -13.65
C SER A 149 -2.84 18.42 -12.98
N GLU A 150 -3.19 18.47 -11.69
CA GLU A 150 -3.28 19.71 -10.92
C GLU A 150 -1.91 20.37 -10.63
N ARG A 151 -0.79 19.66 -10.87
CA ARG A 151 0.58 20.17 -10.67
C ARG A 151 1.29 20.51 -11.98
N GLU A 152 0.75 20.08 -13.10
CA GLU A 152 1.26 20.39 -14.45
C GLU A 152 0.60 21.65 -15.06
N LEU A 153 -0.43 22.18 -14.39
CA LEU A 153 -1.08 23.47 -14.65
C LEU A 153 -0.46 24.59 -13.79
#